data_AF-A0A561EIV6-F1
#
_entry.id   AF-A0A561EIV6-F1
#
_cell.length_a   1.000
_cell.length_b   1.000
_cell.length_c   1.000
_cell.angle_alpha   90.00
_cell.angle_beta   90.00
_cell.angle_gamma   90.00
#
_symmetry.space_group_name_H-M   'P 1'
#
loop_
_entity.id
_entity.type
_entity.pdbx_description
1 polymer ?
#
loop_
_entity_poly.entity_id
_entity_poly.type
_entity_poly.pdbx_seq_one_letter_code
_entity_poly.pdbx_strand_id
1 'polypeptide(L)'
;MAAAAVTLGAPVRSDRERLGADRDVTEKRKSETDVVRVRSYSVRMVPDTQPETSPQHLLQQWIGDLPYQLLLLEKVLRPADVPFDYSAKSLDALEARLLEQYDSAPEERTEFVESAMAYLGEVLLGIAGGAWGWNTRPVGDLPGQPVVWPDAELELSPVAPMLLISYALRVRTGSAFAEEIERLRQAVTARQHAVPGWEPVKEHTPHVDPGVRLPEDPALTAWLAERREALPAWAADAFEGAWRWNFHPDTLDWLEAVMRRRFATVEEFDASRDEPFVQGACWYMGEVIRRNKGAVWQYIPFDPDAEPGAPGSRESVWTEVPFVDQPDKRLGGAAIPLGCLRELLLEEEVDGRREDRLGDVLFWFRPSSYAHVGALLKRMGMVPREKVDSVLAEYAEFAHNELTPHEVPGALEEFGVAVSAHGDDVDYLEESYEGILERAAALTDGAVTITDVRLREDEEDGEVLEFARNGVLVTQQTEHQSDEYLDHLAIAEFIGHVDPDPGDDTRRFHLVDFVRLRDSNYDSYYVFATPEQATVLEKELGLELR
;
A
#
# COMPACT_ATOMS: atom_id res chain seq x y z
N MET A 1 26.14 52.70 22.48
CA MET A 1 27.42 53.30 22.05
C MET A 1 27.67 52.85 20.62
N ALA A 2 27.30 53.66 19.62
CA ALA A 2 28.18 54.56 18.84
C ALA A 2 29.23 53.78 18.01
N ALA A 3 29.00 53.62 16.69
CA ALA A 3 29.57 54.40 15.57
C ALA A 3 30.97 53.88 15.15
N ALA A 4 31.14 53.23 13.99
CA ALA A 4 31.30 53.77 12.62
C ALA A 4 32.68 54.41 12.33
N ALA A 5 33.37 53.93 11.28
CA ALA A 5 34.33 54.63 10.39
C ALA A 5 34.98 53.61 9.40
N VAL A 6 35.39 53.85 8.16
CA VAL A 6 35.45 54.95 7.15
C VAL A 6 35.98 54.26 5.85
N THR A 7 35.30 54.28 4.67
CA THR A 7 35.51 55.12 3.44
C THR A 7 36.96 55.15 2.87
N LEU A 8 37.29 54.92 1.58
CA LEU A 8 37.00 55.68 0.34
C LEU A 8 37.62 54.98 -0.91
N GLY A 9 37.04 55.20 -2.10
CA GLY A 9 37.78 55.16 -3.37
C GLY A 9 37.00 54.73 -4.63
N ALA A 10 36.33 55.68 -5.29
CA ALA A 10 36.01 55.64 -6.73
C ALA A 10 37.00 56.59 -7.47
N PRO A 11 37.08 56.78 -8.82
CA PRO A 11 35.94 56.80 -9.77
C PRO A 11 36.21 56.44 -11.27
N VAL A 12 35.15 56.56 -12.08
CA VAL A 12 35.06 57.15 -13.45
C VAL A 12 34.47 56.25 -14.57
N ARG A 13 33.47 56.87 -15.24
CA ARG A 13 32.57 56.50 -16.34
C ARG A 13 33.22 56.40 -17.74
N SER A 14 32.59 55.64 -18.65
CA SER A 14 32.04 56.10 -19.96
C SER A 14 31.37 54.91 -20.68
N ASP A 15 30.05 54.85 -20.86
CA ASP A 15 29.20 55.44 -21.92
C ASP A 15 29.26 54.78 -23.32
N ARG A 16 28.03 54.50 -23.83
CA ARG A 16 27.54 54.17 -25.19
C ARG A 16 27.49 52.70 -25.60
N GLU A 17 26.31 52.08 -25.65
CA GLU A 17 25.25 52.18 -26.69
C GLU A 17 25.68 51.71 -28.09
N ARG A 18 25.19 50.54 -28.55
CA ARG A 18 24.19 50.38 -29.65
C ARG A 18 24.11 48.93 -30.17
N LEU A 19 22.88 48.40 -30.10
CA LEU A 19 22.08 47.73 -31.14
C LEU A 19 22.73 46.73 -32.12
N GLY A 20 22.21 45.50 -32.10
CA GLY A 20 22.24 44.57 -33.24
C GLY A 20 21.61 43.22 -32.89
N ALA A 21 20.44 42.93 -33.49
CA ALA A 21 19.63 41.74 -33.29
C ALA A 21 20.13 40.52 -34.06
N ASP A 22 19.97 39.31 -33.50
CA ASP A 22 19.57 38.06 -34.20
C ASP A 22 19.31 36.99 -33.11
N ARG A 23 18.09 36.46 -32.99
CA ARG A 23 17.66 35.15 -33.53
C ARG A 23 18.56 33.99 -33.08
N ASP A 24 18.12 33.27 -32.06
CA ASP A 24 17.72 31.85 -32.08
C ASP A 24 17.86 31.29 -30.65
N VAL A 25 16.73 31.16 -29.95
CA VAL A 25 16.64 30.41 -28.69
C VAL A 25 15.50 29.43 -28.86
N THR A 26 15.78 28.35 -29.58
CA THR A 26 15.01 27.12 -29.59
C THR A 26 15.89 26.03 -30.19
N GLU A 27 16.67 25.32 -29.37
CA GLU A 27 16.99 23.92 -29.69
C GLU A 27 17.46 23.14 -28.45
N LYS A 28 16.69 22.09 -28.15
CA LYS A 28 17.10 20.80 -27.58
C LYS A 28 17.63 20.78 -26.14
N ARG A 29 16.69 20.79 -25.19
CA ARG A 29 16.69 19.77 -24.13
C ARG A 29 15.80 18.62 -24.59
N LYS A 30 16.41 17.65 -25.29
CA LYS A 30 15.91 16.27 -25.30
C LYS A 30 16.45 15.65 -24.02
N SER A 31 15.63 15.50 -23.00
CA SER A 31 15.87 14.53 -21.93
C SER A 31 15.10 13.28 -22.32
N GLU A 32 15.84 12.34 -22.93
CA GLU A 32 15.35 11.01 -23.29
C GLU A 32 15.03 10.22 -22.01
N THR A 33 13.86 9.60 -22.09
CA THR A 33 13.21 8.70 -21.15
C THR A 33 13.99 7.40 -21.05
N ASP A 34 14.77 7.23 -19.98
CA ASP A 34 15.23 5.93 -19.50
C ASP A 34 14.51 5.66 -18.17
N VAL A 35 13.24 5.29 -18.26
CA VAL A 35 12.51 4.70 -17.13
C VAL A 35 12.79 3.20 -17.18
N VAL A 36 13.49 2.74 -16.15
CA VAL A 36 13.87 1.35 -15.88
C VAL A 36 12.72 0.41 -16.22
N ARG A 37 12.91 -0.41 -17.26
CA ARG A 37 12.03 -1.55 -17.55
C ARG A 37 11.96 -2.39 -16.29
N VAL A 38 10.76 -2.55 -15.75
CA VAL A 38 10.43 -3.68 -14.88
C VAL A 38 10.85 -4.92 -15.64
N ARG A 39 11.99 -5.52 -15.28
CA ARG A 39 12.35 -6.86 -15.71
C ARG A 39 11.42 -7.79 -14.94
N SER A 40 10.17 -7.89 -15.40
CA SER A 40 9.41 -9.10 -15.22
C SER A 40 10.28 -10.20 -15.82
N TYR A 41 10.75 -11.13 -15.00
CA TYR A 41 11.34 -12.36 -15.48
C TYR A 41 10.24 -13.16 -16.19
N SER A 42 9.92 -12.75 -17.42
CA SER A 42 9.23 -13.60 -18.39
C SER A 42 10.24 -14.63 -18.81
N VAL A 43 10.33 -15.72 -18.06
CA VAL A 43 10.91 -16.96 -18.56
C VAL A 43 10.13 -17.30 -19.83
N ARG A 44 10.79 -17.14 -20.99
CA ARG A 44 10.33 -17.72 -22.25
C ARG A 44 10.32 -19.22 -22.07
N MET A 45 9.16 -19.78 -21.78
CA MET A 45 8.91 -21.20 -21.96
C MET A 45 7.62 -21.35 -22.76
N VAL A 46 7.81 -21.84 -23.97
CA VAL A 46 6.78 -22.24 -24.93
C VAL A 46 6.48 -23.71 -24.66
N PRO A 47 5.24 -24.08 -24.29
CA PRO A 47 4.71 -25.39 -24.64
C PRO A 47 3.50 -25.23 -25.57
N ASP A 48 3.56 -25.93 -26.71
CA ASP A 48 2.56 -26.08 -27.79
C ASP A 48 1.93 -24.80 -28.36
N THR A 49 2.51 -24.31 -29.47
CA THR A 49 2.20 -23.01 -30.08
C THR A 49 0.85 -23.00 -30.81
N GLN A 50 -0.13 -22.35 -30.20
CA GLN A 50 -1.11 -21.60 -30.99
C GLN A 50 -0.37 -20.53 -31.81
N PRO A 51 -0.85 -20.17 -33.02
CA PRO A 51 -0.21 -19.11 -33.80
C PRO A 51 -0.16 -17.81 -32.98
N GLU A 52 0.95 -17.06 -33.06
CA GLU A 52 1.17 -15.78 -32.35
C GLU A 52 0.08 -14.72 -32.61
N THR A 53 -0.80 -14.96 -33.58
CA THR A 53 -1.94 -14.10 -33.91
C THR A 53 -3.29 -14.68 -33.46
N SER A 54 -3.31 -15.75 -32.65
CA SER A 54 -4.57 -16.31 -32.15
C SER A 54 -5.22 -15.33 -31.17
N PRO A 55 -6.56 -15.20 -31.15
CA PRO A 55 -7.24 -14.34 -30.18
C PRO A 55 -6.92 -14.65 -28.72
N GLN A 56 -6.69 -15.93 -28.40
CA GLN A 56 -6.34 -16.35 -27.05
C GLN A 56 -4.91 -15.96 -26.68
N HIS A 57 -3.96 -16.08 -27.60
CA HIS A 57 -2.59 -15.64 -27.39
C HIS A 57 -2.51 -14.11 -27.18
N LEU A 58 -3.24 -13.35 -28.01
CA LEU A 58 -3.31 -11.89 -27.89
C LEU A 58 -4.00 -11.45 -26.58
N LEU A 59 -5.02 -12.18 -26.13
CA LEU A 59 -5.63 -11.94 -24.83
C LEU A 59 -4.67 -12.21 -23.67
N GLN A 60 -3.94 -13.33 -23.72
CA GLN A 60 -2.95 -13.67 -22.68
C GLN A 60 -1.82 -12.64 -22.63
N GLN A 61 -1.35 -12.18 -23.80
CA GLN A 61 -0.38 -11.10 -23.88
C GLN A 61 -0.93 -9.82 -23.24
N TRP A 62 -2.15 -9.40 -23.62
CA TRP A 62 -2.79 -8.23 -23.02
C TRP A 62 -2.92 -8.33 -21.50
N ILE A 63 -3.39 -9.48 -20.98
CA ILE A 63 -3.53 -9.72 -19.54
C ILE A 63 -2.15 -9.66 -18.84
N GLY A 64 -1.11 -10.21 -19.46
CA GLY A 64 0.26 -10.14 -18.94
C GLY A 64 0.82 -8.71 -18.89
N ASP A 65 0.40 -7.84 -19.83
CA ASP A 65 0.83 -6.45 -19.92
C ASP A 65 0.01 -5.50 -19.01
N LEU A 66 -1.17 -5.92 -18.51
CA LEU A 66 -2.06 -5.09 -17.69
C LEU A 66 -1.36 -4.48 -16.46
N PRO A 67 -0.60 -5.22 -15.63
CA PRO A 67 0.04 -4.64 -14.44
C PRO A 67 1.00 -3.51 -14.80
N TYR A 68 1.75 -3.67 -15.89
CA TYR A 68 2.66 -2.65 -16.39
C TYR A 68 1.91 -1.41 -16.87
N GLN A 69 0.86 -1.58 -17.67
CA GLN A 69 0.06 -0.47 -18.20
C GLN A 69 -0.62 0.33 -17.08
N LEU A 70 -1.15 -0.34 -16.06
CA LEU A 70 -1.78 0.31 -14.92
C LEU A 70 -0.78 1.08 -14.06
N LEU A 71 0.40 0.50 -13.84
CA LEU A 71 1.49 1.11 -13.09
C LEU A 71 2.09 2.31 -13.83
N LEU A 72 2.26 2.19 -15.14
CA LEU A 72 2.70 3.28 -16.02
C LEU A 72 1.71 4.44 -16.00
N LEU A 73 0.40 4.14 -16.08
CA LEU A 73 -0.64 5.15 -15.90
C LEU A 73 -0.46 5.86 -14.57
N GLU A 74 -0.50 5.12 -13.46
CA GLU A 74 -0.52 5.67 -12.11
C GLU A 74 0.70 6.56 -11.81
N LYS A 75 1.90 6.08 -12.15
CA LYS A 75 3.16 6.64 -11.66
C LYS A 75 3.83 7.60 -12.62
N VAL A 76 3.58 7.47 -13.93
CA VAL A 76 4.31 8.23 -14.96
C VAL A 76 3.37 9.15 -15.73
N LEU A 77 2.24 8.63 -16.21
CA LEU A 77 1.40 9.36 -17.17
C LEU A 77 0.27 10.16 -16.53
N ARG A 78 -0.08 9.84 -15.27
CA ARG A 78 -1.15 10.48 -14.51
C ARG A 78 -0.66 11.76 -13.82
N PRO A 79 -1.33 12.91 -14.07
CA PRO A 79 -1.19 14.10 -13.22
C PRO A 79 -1.57 13.79 -11.77
N ALA A 80 -0.85 14.36 -10.79
CA ALA A 80 -1.03 14.01 -9.38
C ALA A 80 -2.47 14.16 -8.86
N ASP A 81 -3.28 15.03 -9.47
CA ASP A 81 -4.66 15.38 -9.11
C ASP A 81 -5.74 14.43 -9.67
N VAL A 82 -5.41 13.52 -10.59
CA VAL A 82 -6.37 12.53 -11.11
C VAL A 82 -6.42 11.32 -10.17
N PRO A 83 -7.50 10.99 -9.46
CA PRO A 83 -7.48 9.86 -8.51
C PRO A 83 -7.24 8.52 -9.23
N PHE A 84 -6.50 7.61 -8.60
CA PHE A 84 -6.24 6.24 -9.11
C PHE A 84 -6.88 5.21 -8.17
N ASP A 85 -8.20 5.26 -8.06
CA ASP A 85 -8.97 4.54 -7.03
C ASP A 85 -9.96 3.51 -7.58
N TYR A 86 -10.03 3.40 -8.91
CA TYR A 86 -10.97 2.57 -9.66
C TYR A 86 -12.44 2.95 -9.43
N SER A 87 -12.70 4.19 -8.99
CA SER A 87 -14.04 4.74 -8.85
C SER A 87 -14.59 5.26 -10.18
N ALA A 88 -15.86 5.68 -10.19
CA ALA A 88 -16.39 6.39 -11.36
C ALA A 88 -15.77 7.79 -11.52
N LYS A 89 -15.41 8.45 -10.40
CA LYS A 89 -14.83 9.80 -10.40
C LYS A 89 -13.45 9.83 -11.05
N SER A 90 -12.66 8.77 -10.90
CA SER A 90 -11.38 8.66 -11.61
C SER A 90 -11.54 8.57 -13.12
N LEU A 91 -12.63 7.98 -13.61
CA LEU A 91 -12.92 7.93 -15.03
C LEU A 91 -13.35 9.29 -15.61
N ASP A 92 -14.09 10.11 -14.85
CA ASP A 92 -14.38 11.49 -15.27
C ASP A 92 -13.08 12.29 -15.49
N ALA A 93 -12.15 12.18 -14.53
CA ALA A 93 -10.85 12.83 -14.61
C ALA A 93 -9.98 12.27 -15.75
N LEU A 94 -10.01 10.94 -15.96
CA LEU A 94 -9.31 10.29 -17.07
C LEU A 94 -9.86 10.72 -18.44
N GLU A 95 -11.18 10.85 -18.60
CA GLU A 95 -11.80 11.32 -19.84
C GLU A 95 -11.39 12.77 -20.14
N ALA A 96 -11.46 13.65 -19.13
CA ALA A 96 -11.00 15.03 -19.26
C ALA A 96 -9.54 15.09 -19.73
N ARG A 97 -8.67 14.24 -19.16
CA ARG A 97 -7.25 14.19 -19.54
C ARG A 97 -7.03 13.67 -20.96
N LEU A 98 -7.76 12.65 -21.38
CA LEU A 98 -7.73 12.15 -22.76
C LEU A 98 -8.13 13.24 -23.77
N LEU A 99 -9.11 14.07 -23.43
CA LEU A 99 -9.54 15.19 -24.27
C LEU A 99 -8.49 16.29 -24.36
N GLU A 100 -7.80 16.61 -23.26
CA GLU A 100 -6.69 17.57 -23.26
C GLU A 100 -5.48 17.10 -24.08
N GLN A 101 -5.11 15.82 -23.97
CA GLN A 101 -3.97 15.26 -24.68
C GLN A 101 -4.25 14.90 -26.14
N TYR A 102 -5.47 15.10 -26.63
CA TYR A 102 -5.84 14.72 -27.99
C TYR A 102 -4.94 15.36 -29.06
N ASP A 103 -4.49 16.59 -28.80
CA ASP A 103 -3.62 17.38 -29.69
C ASP A 103 -2.11 17.22 -29.39
N SER A 104 -1.72 16.34 -28.45
CA SER A 104 -0.32 16.04 -28.12
C SER A 104 0.39 15.19 -29.19
N ALA A 105 1.70 15.00 -29.04
CA ALA A 105 2.51 14.19 -29.95
C ALA A 105 1.96 12.74 -30.04
N PRO A 106 1.99 12.10 -31.23
CA PRO A 106 1.37 10.78 -31.43
C PRO A 106 1.91 9.65 -30.53
N GLU A 107 3.21 9.69 -30.21
CA GLU A 107 3.87 8.67 -29.39
C GLU A 107 3.39 8.73 -27.93
N GLU A 108 3.51 9.90 -27.29
CA GLU A 108 3.00 10.16 -25.93
C GLU A 108 1.50 9.86 -25.81
N ARG A 109 0.73 10.19 -26.86
CA ARG A 109 -0.70 9.90 -26.92
C ARG A 109 -1.00 8.39 -27.00
N THR A 110 -0.18 7.61 -27.70
CA THR A 110 -0.43 6.17 -27.88
C THR A 110 -0.25 5.43 -26.56
N GLU A 111 0.86 5.69 -25.87
CA GLU A 111 1.18 5.08 -24.58
C GLU A 111 0.11 5.42 -23.52
N PHE A 112 -0.30 6.69 -23.45
CA PHE A 112 -1.38 7.12 -22.56
C PHE A 112 -2.72 6.46 -22.87
N VAL A 113 -3.07 6.30 -24.15
CA VAL A 113 -4.32 5.65 -24.56
C VAL A 113 -4.33 4.17 -24.19
N GLU A 114 -3.22 3.44 -24.36
CA GLU A 114 -3.13 2.02 -23.98
C GLU A 114 -3.27 1.83 -22.47
N SER A 115 -2.56 2.66 -21.69
CA SER A 115 -2.66 2.71 -20.23
C SER A 115 -4.07 3.08 -19.75
N ALA A 116 -4.71 4.06 -20.39
CA ALA A 116 -6.10 4.43 -20.12
C ALA A 116 -7.09 3.31 -20.47
N MET A 117 -6.81 2.54 -21.53
CA MET A 117 -7.62 1.40 -21.96
C MET A 117 -7.63 0.29 -20.90
N ALA A 118 -6.45 -0.03 -20.34
CA ALA A 118 -6.30 -0.97 -19.22
C ALA A 118 -7.13 -0.53 -18.01
N TYR A 119 -6.92 0.71 -17.55
CA TYR A 119 -7.61 1.23 -16.38
C TYR A 119 -9.12 1.31 -16.56
N LEU A 120 -9.59 1.83 -17.69
CA LEU A 120 -11.00 1.89 -18.01
C LEU A 120 -11.63 0.49 -17.97
N GLY A 121 -11.03 -0.50 -18.63
CA GLY A 121 -11.57 -1.86 -18.61
C GLY A 121 -11.60 -2.48 -17.21
N GLU A 122 -10.56 -2.24 -16.41
CA GLU A 122 -10.47 -2.68 -15.02
C GLU A 122 -11.54 -2.05 -14.10
N VAL A 123 -11.96 -0.81 -14.37
CA VAL A 123 -13.09 -0.16 -13.67
C VAL A 123 -14.42 -0.74 -14.14
N LEU A 124 -14.60 -0.93 -15.46
CA LEU A 124 -15.82 -1.52 -16.01
C LEU A 124 -16.06 -2.95 -15.48
N LEU A 125 -15.01 -3.77 -15.38
CA LEU A 125 -15.06 -5.10 -14.76
C LEU A 125 -15.40 -5.03 -13.27
N GLY A 126 -14.90 -4.02 -12.55
CA GLY A 126 -15.26 -3.81 -11.15
C GLY A 126 -16.74 -3.47 -10.93
N ILE A 127 -17.39 -2.86 -11.93
CA ILE A 127 -18.82 -2.50 -11.86
C ILE A 127 -19.70 -3.67 -12.29
N ALA A 128 -19.40 -4.29 -13.43
CA ALA A 128 -20.30 -5.22 -14.11
C ALA A 128 -19.87 -6.68 -14.01
N GLY A 129 -18.76 -7.00 -13.33
CA GLY A 129 -18.18 -8.33 -13.27
C GLY A 129 -17.72 -8.81 -14.65
N GLY A 130 -17.66 -10.14 -14.81
CA GLY A 130 -17.23 -10.81 -16.02
C GLY A 130 -15.72 -10.82 -16.20
N ALA A 131 -15.23 -10.76 -17.44
CA ALA A 131 -13.82 -11.02 -17.75
C ALA A 131 -13.29 -10.18 -18.91
N TRP A 132 -11.97 -10.06 -19.00
CA TRP A 132 -11.34 -9.65 -20.23
C TRP A 132 -11.56 -10.69 -21.33
N GLY A 133 -11.78 -10.22 -22.55
CA GLY A 133 -11.83 -11.06 -23.74
C GLY A 133 -11.20 -10.37 -24.93
N TRP A 134 -11.16 -11.09 -26.05
CA TRP A 134 -10.62 -10.57 -27.31
C TRP A 134 -11.70 -10.48 -28.37
N ASN A 135 -11.89 -9.29 -28.94
CA ASN A 135 -12.75 -9.12 -30.11
C ASN A 135 -11.90 -9.23 -31.37
N THR A 136 -12.25 -10.17 -32.25
CA THR A 136 -11.52 -10.45 -33.50
C THR A 136 -11.84 -9.48 -34.62
N ARG A 137 -12.74 -8.51 -34.41
CA ARG A 137 -13.00 -7.44 -35.38
C ARG A 137 -11.75 -6.55 -35.47
N PRO A 138 -11.11 -6.43 -36.64
CA PRO A 138 -9.89 -5.64 -36.80
C PRO A 138 -10.10 -4.16 -36.46
N VAL A 139 -9.09 -3.55 -35.85
CA VAL A 139 -9.04 -2.11 -35.53
C VAL A 139 -7.71 -1.56 -36.03
N GLY A 140 -7.77 -0.71 -37.07
CA GLY A 140 -6.57 -0.30 -37.80
C GLY A 140 -5.86 -1.51 -38.40
N ASP A 141 -4.57 -1.65 -38.10
CA ASP A 141 -3.72 -2.77 -38.55
C ASP A 141 -3.70 -3.95 -37.55
N LEU A 142 -4.40 -3.87 -36.42
CA LEU A 142 -4.43 -4.92 -35.40
C LEU A 142 -5.49 -5.99 -35.72
N PRO A 143 -5.20 -7.29 -35.50
CA PRO A 143 -6.11 -8.41 -35.77
C PRO A 143 -7.28 -8.52 -34.76
N GLY A 144 -7.52 -7.48 -33.96
CA GLY A 144 -8.56 -7.41 -32.95
C GLY A 144 -8.23 -6.37 -31.87
N GLN A 145 -8.96 -6.41 -30.77
CA GLN A 145 -8.73 -5.56 -29.60
C GLN A 145 -9.24 -6.23 -28.33
N PRO A 146 -8.67 -5.89 -27.16
CA PRO A 146 -9.21 -6.31 -25.88
C PRO A 146 -10.58 -5.67 -25.62
N VAL A 147 -11.47 -6.44 -24.99
CA VAL A 147 -12.82 -6.01 -24.63
C VAL A 147 -13.17 -6.51 -23.22
N VAL A 148 -14.04 -5.78 -22.55
CA VAL A 148 -14.67 -6.20 -21.30
C VAL A 148 -15.95 -6.96 -21.64
N TRP A 149 -16.06 -8.20 -21.20
CA TRP A 149 -17.29 -8.99 -21.21
C TRP A 149 -17.94 -8.83 -19.84
N PRO A 150 -19.06 -8.09 -19.71
CA PRO A 150 -19.80 -8.03 -18.44
C PRO A 150 -20.23 -9.42 -17.99
N ASP A 151 -20.57 -9.56 -16.70
CA ASP A 151 -21.12 -10.80 -16.14
C ASP A 151 -22.24 -11.35 -17.06
N ALA A 152 -22.15 -12.64 -17.38
CA ALA A 152 -23.04 -13.28 -18.35
C ALA A 152 -24.52 -13.16 -17.95
N GLU A 153 -24.83 -13.05 -16.65
CA GLU A 153 -26.20 -12.87 -16.16
C GLU A 153 -26.80 -11.48 -16.45
N LEU A 154 -25.97 -10.51 -16.84
CA LEU A 154 -26.42 -9.19 -17.29
C LEU A 154 -26.89 -9.18 -18.74
N GLU A 155 -26.56 -10.22 -19.54
CA GLU A 155 -26.92 -10.34 -20.97
C GLU A 155 -26.52 -9.12 -21.82
N LEU A 156 -25.44 -8.44 -21.45
CA LEU A 156 -24.95 -7.25 -22.14
C LEU A 156 -23.96 -7.59 -23.25
N SER A 157 -23.89 -6.71 -24.25
CA SER A 157 -22.82 -6.77 -25.26
C SER A 157 -21.46 -6.39 -24.66
N PRO A 158 -20.34 -6.98 -25.14
CA PRO A 158 -19.01 -6.59 -24.71
C PRO A 158 -18.73 -5.11 -24.97
N VAL A 159 -18.05 -4.47 -24.02
CA VAL A 159 -17.61 -3.08 -24.13
C VAL A 159 -16.16 -3.08 -24.58
N ALA A 160 -15.86 -2.42 -25.69
CA ALA A 160 -14.47 -2.26 -26.16
C ALA A 160 -13.92 -0.92 -25.64
N PRO A 161 -12.99 -0.91 -24.66
CA PRO A 161 -12.55 0.34 -24.04
C PRO A 161 -11.91 1.30 -25.07
N MET A 162 -11.20 0.79 -26.07
CA MET A 162 -10.67 1.62 -27.17
C MET A 162 -11.78 2.27 -28.03
N LEU A 163 -12.90 1.59 -28.26
CA LEU A 163 -14.01 2.21 -28.99
C LEU A 163 -14.72 3.27 -28.15
N LEU A 164 -14.80 3.06 -26.83
CA LEU A 164 -15.36 4.04 -25.91
C LEU A 164 -14.47 5.29 -25.82
N ILE A 165 -13.15 5.13 -25.69
CA ILE A 165 -12.17 6.23 -25.76
C ILE A 165 -12.28 6.95 -27.12
N SER A 166 -12.32 6.21 -28.23
CA SER A 166 -12.46 6.79 -29.57
C SER A 166 -13.76 7.60 -29.73
N TYR A 167 -14.86 7.11 -29.14
CA TYR A 167 -16.13 7.80 -29.11
C TYR A 167 -16.04 9.09 -28.29
N ALA A 168 -15.51 9.02 -27.07
CA ALA A 168 -15.31 10.17 -26.18
C ALA A 168 -14.49 11.28 -26.87
N LEU A 169 -13.36 10.92 -27.48
CA LEU A 169 -12.49 11.86 -28.20
C LEU A 169 -13.16 12.50 -29.44
N ARG A 170 -14.14 11.80 -30.03
CA ARG A 170 -14.90 12.28 -31.19
C ARG A 170 -16.04 13.21 -30.77
N VAL A 171 -16.81 12.87 -29.74
CA VAL A 171 -17.96 13.67 -29.31
C VAL A 171 -17.59 14.82 -28.39
N ARG A 172 -16.50 14.66 -27.61
CA ARG A 172 -15.91 15.67 -26.73
C ARG A 172 -16.90 16.27 -25.74
N THR A 173 -17.76 15.42 -25.18
CA THR A 173 -18.74 15.82 -24.15
C THR A 173 -18.11 15.86 -22.77
N GLY A 174 -17.09 15.02 -22.53
CA GLY A 174 -16.54 14.80 -21.19
C GLY A 174 -17.47 13.98 -20.29
N SER A 175 -18.38 13.22 -20.89
CA SER A 175 -19.41 12.42 -20.19
C SER A 175 -19.55 11.00 -20.72
N ALA A 176 -18.77 10.60 -21.73
CA ALA A 176 -18.96 9.32 -22.40
C ALA A 176 -18.70 8.13 -21.46
N PHE A 177 -17.70 8.24 -20.58
CA PHE A 177 -17.40 7.20 -19.60
C PHE A 177 -18.48 7.14 -18.52
N ALA A 178 -18.91 8.29 -18.01
CA ALA A 178 -19.98 8.37 -17.01
C ALA A 178 -21.30 7.78 -17.52
N GLU A 179 -21.67 8.04 -18.78
CA GLU A 179 -22.87 7.48 -19.41
C GLU A 179 -22.80 5.95 -19.51
N GLU A 180 -21.64 5.40 -19.87
CA GLU A 180 -21.46 3.95 -19.97
C GLU A 180 -21.46 3.27 -18.58
N ILE A 181 -20.83 3.90 -17.59
CA ILE A 181 -20.88 3.43 -16.19
C ILE A 181 -22.32 3.38 -15.69
N GLU A 182 -23.09 4.43 -15.93
CA GLU A 182 -24.48 4.51 -15.50
C GLU A 182 -25.34 3.43 -16.18
N ARG A 183 -25.10 3.17 -17.46
CA ARG A 183 -25.74 2.05 -18.19
C ARG A 183 -25.46 0.70 -17.52
N LEU A 184 -24.22 0.44 -17.14
CA LEU A 184 -23.83 -0.82 -16.47
C LEU A 184 -24.42 -0.92 -15.07
N ARG A 185 -24.37 0.16 -14.27
CA ARG A 185 -24.96 0.21 -12.93
C ARG A 185 -26.46 -0.06 -12.96
N GLN A 186 -27.18 0.54 -13.91
CA GLN A 186 -28.62 0.28 -14.07
C GLN A 186 -28.91 -1.19 -14.37
N ALA A 187 -28.10 -1.84 -15.19
CA ALA A 187 -28.24 -3.28 -15.48
C ALA A 187 -27.99 -4.14 -14.23
N VAL A 188 -26.92 -3.83 -13.47
CA VAL A 188 -26.60 -4.50 -12.20
C VAL A 188 -27.74 -4.33 -11.19
N THR A 189 -28.21 -3.09 -10.97
CA THR A 189 -29.32 -2.81 -10.05
C THR A 189 -30.61 -3.52 -10.48
N ALA A 190 -30.92 -3.55 -11.78
CA ALA A 190 -32.08 -4.29 -12.28
C ALA A 190 -31.96 -5.80 -12.00
N ARG A 191 -30.77 -6.39 -12.16
CA ARG A 191 -30.52 -7.81 -11.85
C ARG A 191 -30.62 -8.09 -10.34
N GLN A 192 -30.06 -7.22 -9.50
CA GLN A 192 -30.17 -7.32 -8.03
C GLN A 192 -31.62 -7.24 -7.55
N HIS A 193 -32.45 -6.40 -8.17
CA HIS A 193 -33.89 -6.36 -7.88
C HIS A 193 -34.61 -7.65 -8.29
N ALA A 194 -34.22 -8.26 -9.41
CA ALA A 194 -34.81 -9.50 -9.89
C ALA A 194 -34.35 -10.73 -9.07
N VAL A 195 -33.11 -10.71 -8.58
CA VAL A 195 -32.48 -11.79 -7.80
C VAL A 195 -31.83 -11.19 -6.55
N PRO A 196 -32.58 -11.07 -5.43
CA PRO A 196 -32.03 -10.56 -4.19
C PRO A 196 -30.80 -11.35 -3.73
N GLY A 197 -29.71 -10.65 -3.42
CA GLY A 197 -28.44 -11.25 -3.01
C GLY A 197 -27.50 -11.63 -4.16
N TRP A 198 -27.91 -11.45 -5.42
CA TRP A 198 -26.99 -11.55 -6.55
C TRP A 198 -26.01 -10.37 -6.57
N GLU A 199 -24.74 -10.63 -6.87
CA GLU A 199 -23.73 -9.61 -7.15
C GLU A 199 -22.94 -10.03 -8.41
N PRO A 200 -22.51 -9.07 -9.25
CA PRO A 200 -21.70 -9.39 -10.41
C PRO A 200 -20.36 -10.00 -9.99
N VAL A 201 -19.92 -11.05 -10.68
CA VAL A 201 -18.69 -11.77 -10.36
C VAL A 201 -17.63 -11.46 -11.42
N LYS A 202 -16.53 -10.82 -11.01
CA LYS A 202 -15.36 -10.59 -11.86
C LYS A 202 -14.45 -11.83 -11.85
N GLU A 203 -14.04 -12.30 -13.01
CA GLU A 203 -12.95 -13.27 -13.16
C GLU A 203 -11.63 -12.62 -12.74
N HIS A 204 -10.86 -13.32 -11.90
CA HIS A 204 -9.59 -12.83 -11.36
C HIS A 204 -8.66 -12.41 -12.51
N THR A 205 -8.19 -11.18 -12.46
CA THR A 205 -7.18 -10.66 -13.38
C THR A 205 -5.80 -10.87 -12.76
N PRO A 206 -4.97 -11.79 -13.30
CA PRO A 206 -3.66 -12.10 -12.75
C PRO A 206 -2.79 -10.87 -12.51
N HIS A 207 -2.14 -10.80 -11.34
CA HIS A 207 -1.24 -9.71 -10.92
C HIS A 207 -1.88 -8.31 -10.82
N VAL A 208 -3.16 -8.16 -11.16
CA VAL A 208 -3.94 -6.95 -10.94
C VAL A 208 -4.80 -7.13 -9.71
N ASP A 209 -5.65 -8.16 -9.69
CA ASP A 209 -6.55 -8.39 -8.57
C ASP A 209 -5.82 -9.06 -7.39
N PRO A 210 -6.28 -8.80 -6.15
CA PRO A 210 -5.81 -9.51 -4.98
C PRO A 210 -5.74 -11.02 -5.21
N GLY A 211 -4.56 -11.59 -5.00
CA GLY A 211 -4.28 -13.01 -5.09
C GLY A 211 -4.66 -13.78 -3.82
N VAL A 212 -4.57 -15.10 -3.91
CA VAL A 212 -4.74 -15.97 -2.75
C VAL A 212 -3.41 -16.07 -2.01
N ARG A 213 -3.43 -15.79 -0.70
CA ARG A 213 -2.26 -16.01 0.17
C ARG A 213 -1.87 -17.49 0.14
N LEU A 214 -0.58 -17.75 0.03
CA LEU A 214 -0.05 -19.11 0.17
C LEU A 214 -0.28 -19.66 1.60
N PRO A 215 -0.54 -20.96 1.75
CA PRO A 215 -0.61 -21.59 3.07
C PRO A 215 0.66 -21.34 3.89
N GLU A 216 0.53 -21.31 5.22
CA GLU A 216 1.70 -21.19 6.10
C GLU A 216 2.62 -22.41 5.95
N ASP A 217 3.91 -22.16 5.71
CA ASP A 217 4.93 -23.20 5.56
C ASP A 217 5.78 -23.30 6.84
N PRO A 218 5.99 -24.52 7.40
CA PRO A 218 6.80 -24.70 8.61
C PRO A 218 8.24 -24.21 8.50
N ALA A 219 8.86 -24.28 7.32
CA ALA A 219 10.22 -23.81 7.08
C ALA A 219 10.28 -22.28 7.20
N LEU A 220 9.31 -21.58 6.61
CA LEU A 220 9.20 -20.13 6.76
C LEU A 220 8.95 -19.73 8.22
N THR A 221 8.03 -20.41 8.89
CA THR A 221 7.72 -20.15 10.31
C THR A 221 8.96 -20.31 11.19
N ALA A 222 9.73 -21.39 11.00
CA ALA A 222 10.96 -21.62 11.73
C ALA A 222 12.02 -20.56 11.43
N TRP A 223 12.19 -20.20 10.15
CA TRP A 223 13.12 -19.16 9.73
C TRP A 223 12.77 -17.79 10.33
N LEU A 224 11.50 -17.37 10.28
CA LEU A 224 11.04 -16.12 10.87
C LEU A 224 11.26 -16.07 12.38
N ALA A 225 10.98 -17.16 13.09
CA ALA A 225 11.18 -17.25 14.53
C ALA A 225 12.67 -17.11 14.91
N GLU A 226 13.55 -17.83 14.20
CA GLU A 226 15.00 -17.78 14.41
C GLU A 226 15.56 -16.36 14.15
N ARG A 227 15.11 -15.69 13.09
CA ARG A 227 15.55 -14.33 12.75
C ARG A 227 15.06 -13.30 13.77
N ARG A 228 13.82 -13.43 14.24
CA ARG A 228 13.25 -12.57 15.29
C ARG A 228 14.05 -12.67 16.59
N GLU A 229 14.43 -13.88 17.00
CA GLU A 229 15.25 -14.10 18.20
C GLU A 229 16.67 -13.53 18.03
N ALA A 230 17.27 -13.66 16.85
CA ALA A 230 18.61 -13.18 16.56
C ALA A 230 18.73 -11.67 16.35
N LEU A 231 17.60 -10.96 16.19
CA LEU A 231 17.58 -9.54 15.81
C LEU A 231 18.46 -8.65 16.69
N PRO A 232 18.39 -8.67 18.04
CA PRO A 232 19.18 -7.74 18.85
C PRO A 232 20.69 -7.89 18.63
N ALA A 233 21.18 -9.13 18.51
CA ALA A 233 22.59 -9.41 18.26
C ALA A 233 22.99 -9.03 16.83
N TRP A 234 22.15 -9.36 15.85
CA TRP A 234 22.38 -9.01 14.44
C TRP A 234 22.40 -7.50 14.24
N ALA A 235 21.45 -6.76 14.82
CA ALA A 235 21.38 -5.30 14.72
C ALA A 235 22.57 -4.61 15.39
N ALA A 236 23.08 -5.17 16.50
CA ALA A 236 24.30 -4.67 17.12
C ALA A 236 25.53 -4.80 16.20
N ASP A 237 25.65 -5.92 15.48
CA ASP A 237 26.72 -6.14 14.48
C ASP A 237 26.54 -5.25 13.24
N ALA A 238 25.32 -5.21 12.68
CA ALA A 238 25.03 -4.49 11.44
C ALA A 238 25.06 -2.97 11.60
N PHE A 239 24.54 -2.43 12.71
CA PHE A 239 24.36 -0.99 12.92
C PHE A 239 25.28 -0.41 14.01
N GLU A 240 26.33 -1.14 14.39
CA GLU A 240 27.31 -0.73 15.42
C GLU A 240 26.63 -0.32 16.76
N GLY A 241 25.54 -1.01 17.13
CA GLY A 241 24.80 -0.78 18.38
C GLY A 241 24.00 0.53 18.44
N ALA A 242 23.87 1.26 17.34
CA ALA A 242 23.06 2.48 17.30
C ALA A 242 21.55 2.18 17.41
N TRP A 243 20.77 3.10 17.98
CA TRP A 243 19.29 3.05 18.10
C TRP A 243 18.56 3.17 16.74
N ARG A 244 19.20 2.69 15.66
CA ARG A 244 18.85 2.89 14.25
C ARG A 244 18.03 1.75 13.64
N TRP A 245 17.83 0.65 14.37
CA TRP A 245 17.06 -0.50 13.91
C TRP A 245 15.59 -0.35 14.32
N ASN A 246 14.89 0.60 13.71
CA ASN A 246 13.47 0.87 13.99
C ASN A 246 12.56 0.50 12.81
N PHE A 247 13.10 -0.18 11.80
CA PHE A 247 12.41 -0.54 10.56
C PHE A 247 11.85 0.65 9.77
N HIS A 248 12.33 1.86 10.02
CA HIS A 248 12.00 3.03 9.20
C HIS A 248 12.61 2.88 7.79
N PRO A 249 11.93 3.31 6.70
CA PRO A 249 12.45 3.22 5.34
C PRO A 249 13.88 3.77 5.18
N ASP A 250 14.18 4.92 5.78
CA ASP A 250 15.52 5.54 5.78
C ASP A 250 16.64 4.63 6.33
N THR A 251 16.30 3.58 7.08
CA THR A 251 17.31 2.61 7.56
C THR A 251 17.88 1.74 6.44
N LEU A 252 17.21 1.67 5.27
CA LEU A 252 17.68 0.93 4.10
C LEU A 252 18.96 1.54 3.49
N ASP A 253 19.13 2.87 3.53
CA ASP A 253 20.38 3.52 3.10
C ASP A 253 21.57 3.05 3.95
N TRP A 254 21.34 2.83 5.25
CA TRP A 254 22.36 2.32 6.16
C TRP A 254 22.64 0.85 5.91
N LEU A 255 21.59 0.03 5.71
CA LEU A 255 21.74 -1.38 5.35
C LEU A 255 22.56 -1.51 4.06
N GLU A 256 22.27 -0.71 3.05
CA GLU A 256 23.02 -0.67 1.80
C GLU A 256 24.51 -0.36 2.05
N ALA A 257 24.82 0.67 2.85
CA ALA A 257 26.20 1.02 3.18
C ALA A 257 26.95 -0.13 3.88
N VAL A 258 26.27 -0.85 4.79
CA VAL A 258 26.84 -2.00 5.50
C VAL A 258 27.10 -3.16 4.52
N MET A 259 26.15 -3.47 3.64
CA MET A 259 26.29 -4.52 2.62
C MET A 259 27.48 -4.25 1.70
N ARG A 260 27.59 -3.02 1.17
CA ARG A 260 28.70 -2.60 0.29
C ARG A 260 30.07 -2.60 0.99
N ARG A 261 30.09 -2.38 2.31
CA ARG A 261 31.33 -2.45 3.10
C ARG A 261 31.79 -3.89 3.32
N ARG A 262 30.84 -4.83 3.41
CA ARG A 262 31.11 -6.22 3.78
C ARG A 262 31.40 -7.12 2.58
N PHE A 263 30.78 -6.87 1.45
CA PHE A 263 30.93 -7.65 0.22
C PHE A 263 31.40 -6.76 -0.92
N ALA A 264 32.54 -7.09 -1.52
CA ALA A 264 33.07 -6.34 -2.65
C ALA A 264 32.46 -6.80 -3.99
N THR A 265 32.07 -8.07 -4.08
CA THR A 265 31.50 -8.65 -5.31
C THR A 265 30.27 -9.52 -5.05
N VAL A 266 29.49 -9.78 -6.11
CA VAL A 266 28.35 -10.70 -6.07
C VAL A 266 28.77 -12.12 -5.70
N GLU A 267 29.95 -12.58 -6.13
CA GLU A 267 30.42 -13.92 -5.83
C GLU A 267 30.72 -14.09 -4.33
N GLU A 268 31.28 -13.07 -3.68
CA GLU A 268 31.48 -13.08 -2.23
C GLU A 268 30.15 -13.14 -1.48
N PHE A 269 29.16 -12.38 -1.94
CA PHE A 269 27.80 -12.43 -1.38
C PHE A 269 27.13 -13.79 -1.59
N ASP A 270 27.18 -14.32 -2.81
CA ASP A 270 26.56 -15.61 -3.17
C ASP A 270 27.20 -16.76 -2.38
N ALA A 271 28.50 -16.68 -2.06
CA ALA A 271 29.17 -17.66 -1.20
C ALA A 271 28.74 -17.58 0.28
N SER A 272 28.35 -16.39 0.76
CA SER A 272 27.89 -16.15 2.13
C SER A 272 26.37 -16.05 2.27
N ARG A 273 25.60 -16.41 1.23
CA ARG A 273 24.14 -16.21 1.18
C ARG A 273 23.37 -16.84 2.35
N ASP A 274 23.84 -17.97 2.85
CA ASP A 274 23.19 -18.73 3.93
C ASP A 274 23.77 -18.38 5.30
N GLU A 275 24.75 -17.47 5.38
CA GLU A 275 25.33 -17.03 6.64
C GLU A 275 24.34 -16.18 7.45
N PRO A 276 24.41 -16.23 8.81
CA PRO A 276 23.48 -15.50 9.67
C PRO A 276 23.38 -14.00 9.38
N PHE A 277 24.49 -13.38 8.95
CA PHE A 277 24.49 -11.96 8.61
C PHE A 277 23.62 -11.64 7.39
N VAL A 278 23.77 -12.38 6.29
CA VAL A 278 23.01 -12.16 5.05
C VAL A 278 21.54 -12.51 5.25
N GLN A 279 21.27 -13.60 5.97
CA GLN A 279 19.91 -14.00 6.33
C GLN A 279 19.21 -12.97 7.21
N GLY A 280 19.94 -12.35 8.16
CA GLY A 280 19.43 -11.24 8.96
C GLY A 280 19.18 -9.97 8.13
N ALA A 281 20.03 -9.66 7.15
CA ALA A 281 19.81 -8.53 6.23
C ALA A 281 18.56 -8.74 5.36
N CYS A 282 18.38 -9.96 4.83
CA CYS A 282 17.20 -10.37 4.07
C CYS A 282 15.93 -10.19 4.90
N TRP A 283 15.95 -10.70 6.15
CA TRP A 283 14.84 -10.55 7.08
C TRP A 283 14.55 -9.08 7.43
N TYR A 284 15.60 -8.30 7.73
CA TYR A 284 15.43 -6.88 8.09
C TYR A 284 14.78 -6.07 6.95
N MET A 285 15.26 -6.24 5.72
CA MET A 285 14.67 -5.58 4.55
C MET A 285 13.20 -6.00 4.34
N GLY A 286 12.91 -7.29 4.45
CA GLY A 286 11.53 -7.76 4.35
C GLY A 286 10.63 -7.22 5.46
N GLU A 287 11.12 -7.08 6.69
CA GLU A 287 10.37 -6.44 7.79
C GLU A 287 10.15 -4.94 7.58
N VAL A 288 11.10 -4.22 6.96
CA VAL A 288 10.88 -2.82 6.55
C VAL A 288 9.72 -2.77 5.55
N ILE A 289 9.70 -3.63 4.54
CA ILE A 289 8.61 -3.69 3.56
C ILE A 289 7.29 -4.07 4.26
N ARG A 290 7.29 -5.14 5.06
CA ARG A 290 6.13 -5.67 5.79
C ARG A 290 5.45 -4.57 6.61
N ARG A 291 6.22 -3.89 7.46
CA ARG A 291 5.71 -2.91 8.43
C ARG A 291 5.34 -1.57 7.81
N ASN A 292 6.00 -1.18 6.72
CA ASN A 292 5.72 0.12 6.07
C ASN A 292 4.67 0.06 4.98
N LYS A 293 4.45 -1.13 4.40
CA LYS A 293 3.58 -1.30 3.23
C LYS A 293 2.47 -2.31 3.43
N GLY A 294 2.43 -3.07 4.53
CA GLY A 294 1.44 -4.13 4.73
C GLY A 294 1.64 -5.28 3.73
N ALA A 295 2.88 -5.75 3.60
CA ALA A 295 3.19 -6.99 2.89
C ALA A 295 3.13 -8.19 3.84
N VAL A 296 3.16 -9.41 3.30
CA VAL A 296 3.25 -10.66 4.06
C VAL A 296 4.44 -11.47 3.60
N TRP A 297 5.08 -12.16 4.54
CA TRP A 297 6.07 -13.18 4.21
C TRP A 297 5.40 -14.41 3.58
N GLN A 298 5.99 -14.91 2.50
CA GLN A 298 5.57 -16.11 1.80
C GLN A 298 6.78 -17.00 1.47
N TYR A 299 6.47 -18.26 1.18
CA TYR A 299 7.46 -19.27 0.83
C TYR A 299 6.80 -20.32 -0.06
N ILE A 300 7.50 -20.71 -1.13
CA ILE A 300 7.05 -21.74 -2.04
C ILE A 300 8.01 -22.94 -1.91
N PRO A 301 7.57 -24.09 -1.37
CA PRO A 301 8.43 -25.27 -1.30
C PRO A 301 8.69 -25.85 -2.68
N PHE A 302 9.80 -26.58 -2.83
CA PHE A 302 10.07 -27.31 -4.05
C PHE A 302 9.03 -28.42 -4.25
N ASP A 303 8.41 -28.43 -5.43
CA ASP A 303 7.50 -29.46 -5.90
C ASP A 303 8.15 -30.19 -7.09
N PRO A 304 8.47 -31.50 -6.97
CA PRO A 304 9.06 -32.26 -8.07
C PRO A 304 8.14 -32.43 -9.27
N ASP A 305 6.82 -32.24 -9.09
CA ASP A 305 5.82 -32.36 -10.14
C ASP A 305 5.49 -31.00 -10.79
N ALA A 306 6.07 -29.89 -10.31
CA ALA A 306 5.88 -28.57 -10.90
C ALA A 306 6.51 -28.48 -12.30
N GLU A 307 5.78 -27.85 -13.23
CA GLU A 307 6.29 -27.57 -14.57
C GLU A 307 7.51 -26.63 -14.50
N PRO A 308 8.50 -26.79 -15.41
CA PRO A 308 9.66 -25.89 -15.47
C PRO A 308 9.25 -24.41 -15.54
N GLY A 309 9.74 -23.61 -14.60
CA GLY A 309 9.44 -22.18 -14.49
C GLY A 309 8.18 -21.85 -13.68
N ALA A 310 7.34 -22.83 -13.36
CA ALA A 310 6.19 -22.64 -12.48
C ALA A 310 6.64 -22.44 -11.02
N PRO A 311 5.82 -21.79 -10.17
CA PRO A 311 5.98 -21.83 -8.72
C PRO A 311 6.22 -23.26 -8.22
N GLY A 312 7.26 -23.48 -7.41
CA GLY A 312 7.64 -24.80 -6.89
C GLY A 312 8.67 -25.53 -7.75
N SER A 313 8.93 -25.09 -8.99
CA SER A 313 10.00 -25.64 -9.81
C SER A 313 11.38 -25.08 -9.44
N ARG A 314 12.45 -25.82 -9.70
CA ARG A 314 13.84 -25.34 -9.48
C ARG A 314 14.27 -24.19 -10.39
N GLU A 315 13.53 -23.97 -11.47
CA GLU A 315 13.82 -22.87 -12.41
C GLU A 315 13.15 -21.56 -11.99
N SER A 316 12.19 -21.62 -11.06
CA SER A 316 11.58 -20.44 -10.47
C SER A 316 12.50 -19.84 -9.40
N VAL A 317 12.74 -18.54 -9.51
CA VAL A 317 13.52 -17.75 -8.53
C VAL A 317 12.83 -17.65 -7.16
N TRP A 318 11.53 -17.94 -7.10
CA TRP A 318 10.71 -17.86 -5.88
C TRP A 318 10.70 -19.16 -5.07
N THR A 319 11.18 -20.25 -5.65
CA THR A 319 11.15 -21.58 -5.01
C THR A 319 12.24 -21.70 -3.95
N GLU A 320 11.87 -22.18 -2.77
CA GLU A 320 12.76 -22.37 -1.62
C GLU A 320 13.47 -21.10 -1.13
N VAL A 321 12.88 -19.93 -1.37
CA VAL A 321 13.40 -18.64 -0.89
C VAL A 321 12.27 -17.85 -0.21
N PRO A 322 12.45 -17.37 1.04
CA PRO A 322 11.51 -16.44 1.66
C PRO A 322 11.38 -15.14 0.86
N PHE A 323 10.15 -14.71 0.62
CA PHE A 323 9.86 -13.46 -0.09
C PHE A 323 8.71 -12.70 0.57
N VAL A 324 8.56 -11.42 0.23
CA VAL A 324 7.44 -10.58 0.69
C VAL A 324 6.52 -10.24 -0.48
N ASP A 325 5.22 -10.24 -0.23
CA ASP A 325 4.16 -10.05 -1.25
C ASP A 325 2.95 -9.32 -0.65
N GLN A 326 2.12 -8.67 -1.47
CA GLN A 326 0.88 -7.99 -1.08
C GLN A 326 -0.34 -8.63 -1.75
N PRO A 327 -0.68 -9.88 -1.40
CA PRO A 327 -1.71 -10.64 -2.09
C PRO A 327 -3.10 -10.02 -1.91
N ASP A 328 -3.34 -9.24 -0.86
CA ASP A 328 -4.62 -8.61 -0.58
C ASP A 328 -4.81 -7.26 -1.31
N LYS A 329 -3.76 -6.73 -1.95
CA LYS A 329 -3.79 -5.44 -2.62
C LYS A 329 -3.89 -5.59 -4.13
N ARG A 330 -4.73 -4.76 -4.72
CA ARG A 330 -4.79 -4.62 -6.17
C ARG A 330 -3.49 -3.99 -6.66
N LEU A 331 -2.80 -4.62 -7.61
CA LEU A 331 -1.44 -4.27 -8.04
C LEU A 331 -0.48 -4.19 -6.83
N GLY A 332 -0.54 -5.21 -5.97
CA GLY A 332 0.40 -5.38 -4.87
C GLY A 332 1.84 -5.61 -5.34
N GLY A 333 2.80 -5.19 -4.53
CA GLY A 333 4.22 -5.45 -4.77
C GLY A 333 4.66 -6.81 -4.25
N ALA A 334 5.65 -7.41 -4.91
CA ALA A 334 6.35 -8.60 -4.44
C ALA A 334 7.86 -8.42 -4.63
N ALA A 335 8.65 -8.92 -3.69
CA ALA A 335 10.11 -8.86 -3.75
C ALA A 335 10.74 -10.04 -3.03
N ILE A 336 11.87 -10.52 -3.57
CA ILE A 336 12.77 -11.44 -2.91
C ILE A 336 13.86 -10.58 -2.24
N PRO A 337 13.85 -10.35 -0.91
CA PRO A 337 14.81 -9.44 -0.30
C PRO A 337 16.27 -9.89 -0.52
N LEU A 338 16.52 -11.20 -0.54
CA LEU A 338 17.83 -11.75 -0.90
C LEU A 338 18.27 -11.36 -2.33
N GLY A 339 17.33 -11.35 -3.29
CA GLY A 339 17.58 -10.92 -4.66
C GLY A 339 17.90 -9.43 -4.74
N CYS A 340 17.15 -8.60 -4.02
CA CYS A 340 17.38 -7.15 -3.95
C CYS A 340 18.78 -6.84 -3.37
N LEU A 341 19.18 -7.53 -2.29
CA LEU A 341 20.51 -7.39 -1.69
C LEU A 341 21.63 -7.83 -2.64
N ARG A 342 21.40 -8.89 -3.43
CA ARG A 342 22.33 -9.37 -4.45
C ARG A 342 22.49 -8.35 -5.59
N GLU A 343 21.40 -7.76 -6.05
CA GLU A 343 21.37 -6.78 -7.13
C GLU A 343 22.17 -5.52 -6.79
N LEU A 344 22.21 -5.10 -5.52
CA LEU A 344 23.06 -4.00 -5.07
C LEU A 344 24.52 -4.16 -5.46
N LEU A 345 25.01 -5.39 -5.55
CA LEU A 345 26.42 -5.74 -5.77
C LEU A 345 26.75 -6.05 -7.23
N LEU A 346 25.76 -6.07 -8.13
CA LEU A 346 26.01 -6.29 -9.56
C LEU A 346 26.79 -5.11 -10.15
N GLU A 347 27.78 -5.44 -10.98
CA GLU A 347 28.55 -4.49 -11.77
C GLU A 347 27.82 -4.26 -13.11
N GLU A 348 26.89 -3.32 -13.19
CA GLU A 348 26.41 -2.81 -14.48
C GLU A 348 26.63 -1.28 -14.54
N GLU A 349 27.87 -0.88 -14.81
CA GLU A 349 28.16 0.46 -15.36
C GLU A 349 27.76 0.47 -16.84
N VAL A 350 26.52 0.88 -17.12
CA VAL A 350 26.17 1.43 -18.43
C VAL A 350 25.73 2.87 -18.20
N ASP A 351 26.59 3.80 -18.63
CA ASP A 351 26.33 5.25 -18.69
C ASP A 351 26.35 6.06 -17.37
N GLY A 352 26.96 5.53 -16.31
CA GLY A 352 27.35 6.34 -15.14
C GLY A 352 26.20 6.85 -14.25
N ARG A 353 24.96 6.38 -14.47
CA ARG A 353 23.85 6.55 -13.53
C ARG A 353 23.60 5.24 -12.79
N ARG A 354 24.13 5.14 -11.58
CA ARG A 354 23.80 4.06 -10.63
C ARG A 354 22.80 4.64 -9.64
N GLU A 355 21.52 4.35 -9.83
CA GLU A 355 20.45 4.93 -8.99
C GLU A 355 19.57 3.92 -8.28
N ASP A 356 19.69 2.60 -8.51
CA ASP A 356 18.85 1.63 -7.79
C ASP A 356 19.33 1.45 -6.34
N ARG A 357 18.66 2.14 -5.41
CA ARG A 357 18.82 2.04 -3.96
C ARG A 357 17.91 0.95 -3.41
N LEU A 358 18.25 0.39 -2.25
CA LEU A 358 17.31 -0.52 -1.55
C LEU A 358 15.94 0.14 -1.29
N GLY A 359 15.93 1.45 -1.04
CA GLY A 359 14.70 2.21 -0.84
C GLY A 359 13.76 2.19 -2.05
N ASP A 360 14.28 2.08 -3.27
CA ASP A 360 13.47 2.12 -4.49
C ASP A 360 12.59 0.87 -4.64
N VAL A 361 12.95 -0.24 -3.96
CA VAL A 361 12.09 -1.42 -3.90
C VAL A 361 10.73 -1.09 -3.28
N LEU A 362 10.68 -0.17 -2.30
CA LEU A 362 9.43 0.24 -1.64
C LEU A 362 8.46 0.96 -2.58
N PHE A 363 8.93 1.47 -3.72
CA PHE A 363 8.10 2.10 -4.74
C PHE A 363 7.07 1.13 -5.34
N TRP A 364 7.46 -0.14 -5.46
CA TRP A 364 6.63 -1.19 -6.04
C TRP A 364 5.57 -1.74 -5.07
N PHE A 365 5.66 -1.36 -3.80
CA PHE A 365 4.70 -1.78 -2.78
C PHE A 365 3.70 -0.65 -2.49
N ARG A 366 2.42 -1.01 -2.48
CA ARG A 366 1.35 -0.06 -2.18
C ARG A 366 1.20 0.14 -0.68
N PRO A 367 1.15 1.38 -0.18
CA PRO A 367 0.71 1.65 1.18
C PRO A 367 -0.75 1.22 1.40
N SER A 368 -1.18 1.23 2.66
CA SER A 368 -2.60 1.03 2.98
C SER A 368 -3.39 2.29 2.67
N SER A 369 -4.72 2.20 2.63
CA SER A 369 -5.63 3.34 2.46
C SER A 369 -6.89 3.10 3.26
N TYR A 370 -7.73 4.11 3.48
CA TYR A 370 -9.03 3.92 4.14
C TYR A 370 -9.88 2.88 3.40
N ALA A 371 -9.89 2.91 2.07
CA ALA A 371 -10.60 1.93 1.26
C ALA A 371 -10.08 0.50 1.47
N HIS A 372 -8.75 0.33 1.56
CA HIS A 372 -8.13 -0.96 1.84
C HIS A 372 -8.47 -1.46 3.26
N VAL A 373 -8.33 -0.60 4.28
CA VAL A 373 -8.67 -0.92 5.67
C VAL A 373 -10.16 -1.29 5.80
N GLY A 374 -11.06 -0.48 5.24
CA GLY A 374 -12.50 -0.75 5.27
C GLY A 374 -12.88 -2.06 4.56
N ALA A 375 -12.27 -2.34 3.40
CA ALA A 375 -12.49 -3.61 2.69
C ALA A 375 -12.02 -4.81 3.51
N LEU A 376 -10.86 -4.70 4.17
CA LEU A 376 -10.32 -5.73 5.05
C LEU A 376 -11.24 -5.98 6.27
N LEU A 377 -11.63 -4.92 6.97
CA LEU A 377 -12.50 -5.03 8.16
C LEU A 377 -13.87 -5.63 7.81
N LYS A 378 -14.47 -5.22 6.68
CA LYS A 378 -15.72 -5.82 6.18
C LYS A 378 -15.55 -7.30 5.86
N ARG A 379 -14.44 -7.68 5.20
CA ARG A 379 -14.16 -9.08 4.84
C ARG A 379 -14.01 -9.97 6.07
N MET A 380 -13.44 -9.43 7.16
CA MET A 380 -13.32 -10.12 8.44
C MET A 380 -14.61 -10.09 9.29
N GLY A 381 -15.65 -9.40 8.83
CA GLY A 381 -16.90 -9.23 9.57
C GLY A 381 -16.79 -8.33 10.80
N MET A 382 -15.74 -7.50 10.89
CA MET A 382 -15.55 -6.57 12.01
C MET A 382 -16.47 -5.35 11.92
N VAL A 383 -16.81 -4.93 10.69
CA VAL A 383 -17.70 -3.79 10.45
C VAL A 383 -18.73 -4.13 9.37
N PRO A 384 -19.95 -3.60 9.47
CA PRO A 384 -20.96 -3.76 8.43
C PRO A 384 -20.61 -2.91 7.20
N ARG A 385 -21.19 -3.25 6.04
CA ARG A 385 -20.99 -2.52 4.78
C ARG A 385 -21.39 -1.04 4.92
N GLU A 386 -22.47 -0.77 5.65
CA GLU A 386 -22.99 0.56 5.89
C GLU A 386 -21.98 1.46 6.62
N LYS A 387 -21.22 0.91 7.57
CA LYS A 387 -20.17 1.65 8.27
C LYS A 387 -19.00 1.94 7.33
N VAL A 388 -18.61 0.98 6.49
CA VAL A 388 -17.57 1.19 5.47
C VAL A 388 -17.99 2.31 4.52
N ASP A 389 -19.17 2.21 3.94
CA ASP A 389 -19.68 3.19 2.99
C ASP A 389 -19.80 4.59 3.64
N SER A 390 -20.21 4.67 4.90
CA SER A 390 -20.29 5.94 5.66
C SER A 390 -18.92 6.58 5.85
N VAL A 391 -17.93 5.82 6.33
CA VAL A 391 -16.57 6.35 6.56
C VAL A 391 -15.93 6.73 5.23
N LEU A 392 -16.03 5.90 4.18
CA LEU A 392 -15.48 6.25 2.87
C LEU A 392 -16.16 7.46 2.24
N ALA A 393 -17.44 7.72 2.55
CA ALA A 393 -18.12 8.94 2.11
C ALA A 393 -17.63 10.19 2.86
N GLU A 394 -17.41 10.08 4.17
CA GLU A 394 -16.84 11.14 5.00
C GLU A 394 -15.41 11.49 4.57
N TYR A 395 -14.61 10.46 4.28
CA TYR A 395 -13.22 10.58 3.84
C TYR A 395 -13.08 10.55 2.32
N ALA A 396 -14.12 10.85 1.53
CA ALA A 396 -14.12 10.64 0.08
C ALA A 396 -12.96 11.32 -0.69
N GLU A 397 -12.40 12.41 -0.16
CA GLU A 397 -11.23 13.08 -0.73
C GLU A 397 -9.90 12.31 -0.51
N PHE A 398 -9.80 11.57 0.60
CA PHE A 398 -8.59 10.89 1.05
C PHE A 398 -8.73 9.36 1.13
N ALA A 399 -9.92 8.82 0.79
CA ALA A 399 -10.28 7.41 0.98
C ALA A 399 -9.27 6.43 0.33
N HIS A 400 -8.63 6.87 -0.75
CA HIS A 400 -7.67 6.09 -1.52
C HIS A 400 -6.24 6.64 -1.45
N ASN A 401 -6.01 7.68 -0.65
CA ASN A 401 -4.68 8.19 -0.42
C ASN A 401 -3.86 7.18 0.40
N GLU A 402 -2.55 7.25 0.19
CA GLU A 402 -1.60 6.43 0.91
C GLU A 402 -1.63 6.82 2.40
N LEU A 403 -1.91 5.84 3.26
CA LEU A 403 -1.71 5.93 4.70
C LEU A 403 -0.32 5.42 5.02
N THR A 404 0.42 6.24 5.74
CA THR A 404 1.66 5.84 6.39
C THR A 404 1.36 4.90 7.57
N PRO A 405 2.35 4.15 8.09
CA PRO A 405 2.13 3.21 9.19
C PRO A 405 1.52 3.81 10.46
N HIS A 406 1.74 5.10 10.74
CA HIS A 406 1.18 5.78 11.90
C HIS A 406 -0.27 6.27 11.68
N GLU A 407 -0.71 6.43 10.43
CA GLU A 407 -2.09 6.83 10.11
C GLU A 407 -3.04 5.63 10.02
N VAL A 408 -2.51 4.42 9.81
CA VAL A 408 -3.31 3.19 9.73
C VAL A 408 -4.11 2.91 11.02
N PRO A 409 -3.54 3.04 12.24
CA PRO A 409 -4.32 2.89 13.48
C PRO A 409 -5.43 3.94 13.63
N GLY A 410 -5.20 5.18 13.18
CA GLY A 410 -6.24 6.20 13.13
C GLY A 410 -7.40 5.79 12.22
N ALA A 411 -7.11 5.20 11.05
CA ALA A 411 -8.17 4.66 10.20
C ALA A 411 -8.98 3.54 10.89
N LEU A 412 -8.34 2.68 11.70
CA LEU A 412 -9.05 1.66 12.50
C LEU A 412 -10.00 2.28 13.53
N GLU A 413 -9.61 3.40 14.16
CA GLU A 413 -10.47 4.16 15.07
C GLU A 413 -11.69 4.76 14.33
N GLU A 414 -11.50 5.36 13.16
CA GLU A 414 -12.58 5.90 12.33
C GLU A 414 -13.61 4.84 11.90
N PHE A 415 -13.15 3.62 11.61
CA PHE A 415 -14.02 2.48 11.35
C PHE A 415 -14.72 1.94 12.61
N GLY A 416 -14.36 2.40 13.80
CA GLY A 416 -14.97 2.02 15.06
C GLY A 416 -14.53 0.64 15.54
N VAL A 417 -13.25 0.30 15.34
CA VAL A 417 -12.65 -0.95 15.87
C VAL A 417 -11.44 -0.70 16.75
N ALA A 418 -11.08 0.56 17.00
CA ALA A 418 -9.98 0.95 17.87
C ALA A 418 -10.35 2.19 18.70
N VAL A 419 -9.56 2.44 19.74
CA VAL A 419 -9.56 3.70 20.49
C VAL A 419 -8.14 4.24 20.58
N SER A 420 -8.00 5.56 20.58
CA SER A 420 -6.73 6.23 20.84
C SER A 420 -6.68 6.89 22.22
N ALA A 421 -5.47 6.91 22.76
CA ALA A 421 -5.05 7.78 23.85
C ALA A 421 -4.06 8.80 23.29
N HIS A 422 -4.40 10.08 23.39
CA HIS A 422 -3.59 11.17 22.84
C HIS A 422 -2.22 11.26 23.52
N GLY A 423 -1.17 11.45 22.72
CA GLY A 423 0.21 11.59 23.18
C GLY A 423 0.65 13.03 23.45
N ASP A 424 -0.19 14.01 23.14
CA ASP A 424 0.03 15.44 23.39
C ASP A 424 -0.68 15.91 24.68
N ASP A 425 -0.63 17.22 24.96
CA ASP A 425 -1.25 17.83 26.12
C ASP A 425 -2.78 17.68 26.13
N VAL A 426 -3.32 17.40 27.31
CA VAL A 426 -4.77 17.33 27.56
C VAL A 426 -5.18 18.41 28.54
N ASP A 427 -6.39 18.96 28.33
CA ASP A 427 -6.92 20.03 29.19
C ASP A 427 -7.27 19.50 30.60
N TYR A 428 -7.79 18.28 30.69
CA TYR A 428 -8.23 17.65 31.94
C TYR A 428 -7.98 16.14 31.92
N LEU A 429 -7.14 15.66 32.85
CA LEU A 429 -6.78 14.23 32.95
C LEU A 429 -8.00 13.33 33.22
N GLU A 430 -8.83 13.67 34.22
CA GLU A 430 -10.00 12.86 34.60
C GLU A 430 -10.98 12.70 33.43
N GLU A 431 -11.35 13.80 32.76
CA GLU A 431 -12.24 13.77 31.59
C GLU A 431 -11.61 12.99 30.42
N SER A 432 -10.29 13.05 30.27
CA SER A 432 -9.57 12.30 29.22
C SER A 432 -9.57 10.80 29.49
N TYR A 433 -9.35 10.37 30.73
CA TYR A 433 -9.48 8.95 31.13
C TYR A 433 -10.91 8.46 30.98
N GLU A 434 -11.90 9.24 31.41
CA GLU A 434 -13.32 8.94 31.24
C GLU A 434 -13.65 8.74 29.76
N GLY A 435 -13.26 9.67 28.89
CA GLY A 435 -13.49 9.57 27.46
C GLY A 435 -12.87 8.32 26.81
N ILE A 436 -11.65 7.93 27.21
CA ILE A 436 -11.01 6.70 26.71
C ILE A 436 -11.80 5.46 27.16
N LEU A 437 -12.16 5.39 28.44
CA LEU A 437 -12.92 4.26 29.00
C LEU A 437 -14.32 4.15 28.40
N GLU A 438 -15.01 5.27 28.17
CA GLU A 438 -16.32 5.31 27.52
C GLU A 438 -16.25 4.82 26.07
N ARG A 439 -15.29 5.32 25.27
CA ARG A 439 -15.08 4.86 23.90
C ARG A 439 -14.74 3.36 23.86
N ALA A 440 -13.89 2.88 24.76
CA ALA A 440 -13.53 1.47 24.85
C ALA A 440 -14.74 0.60 25.21
N ALA A 441 -15.53 1.01 26.21
CA ALA A 441 -16.73 0.29 26.61
C ALA A 441 -17.77 0.22 25.48
N ALA A 442 -17.92 1.29 24.69
CA ALA A 442 -18.83 1.34 23.55
C ALA A 442 -18.51 0.28 22.47
N LEU A 443 -17.25 -0.13 22.31
CA LEU A 443 -16.84 -1.18 21.37
C LEU A 443 -17.27 -2.59 21.80
N THR A 444 -17.62 -2.78 23.08
CA THR A 444 -17.97 -4.10 23.64
C THR A 444 -19.44 -4.50 23.39
N ASP A 445 -20.18 -3.71 22.61
CA ASP A 445 -21.61 -3.93 22.33
C ASP A 445 -22.46 -4.10 23.61
N GLY A 446 -22.05 -3.44 24.70
CA GLY A 446 -22.72 -3.46 25.99
C GLY A 446 -22.32 -4.61 26.93
N ALA A 447 -21.33 -5.44 26.57
CA ALA A 447 -20.80 -6.47 27.46
C ALA A 447 -20.08 -5.87 28.68
N VAL A 448 -19.47 -4.68 28.52
CA VAL A 448 -18.85 -3.92 29.59
C VAL A 448 -19.48 -2.54 29.69
N THR A 449 -19.80 -2.15 30.91
CA THR A 449 -20.23 -0.80 31.29
C THR A 449 -19.20 -0.20 32.22
N ILE A 450 -18.85 1.07 31.98
CA ILE A 450 -17.96 1.86 32.84
C ILE A 450 -18.76 3.03 33.40
N THR A 451 -18.69 3.23 34.71
CA THR A 451 -19.30 4.38 35.40
C THR A 451 -18.37 4.88 36.52
N ASP A 452 -18.69 6.04 37.09
CA ASP A 452 -18.06 6.58 38.29
C ASP A 452 -16.52 6.75 38.14
N VAL A 453 -16.08 7.17 36.96
CA VAL A 453 -14.66 7.45 36.68
C VAL A 453 -14.22 8.66 37.50
N ARG A 454 -13.10 8.52 38.22
CA ARG A 454 -12.52 9.61 39.02
C ARG A 454 -11.03 9.42 39.22
N LEU A 455 -10.30 10.52 39.31
CA LEU A 455 -8.90 10.57 39.65
C LEU A 455 -8.75 11.07 41.09
N ARG A 456 -8.21 10.22 41.97
CA ARG A 456 -8.07 10.51 43.40
C ARG A 456 -6.61 10.69 43.77
N GLU A 457 -6.29 11.79 44.45
CA GLU A 457 -4.97 11.95 45.08
C GLU A 457 -4.68 10.84 46.11
N ASP A 458 -3.48 10.29 46.05
CA ASP A 458 -2.92 9.34 47.00
C ASP A 458 -1.63 9.90 47.62
N GLU A 459 -1.61 10.00 48.95
CA GLU A 459 -0.54 10.67 49.69
C GLU A 459 0.82 9.94 49.59
N GLU A 460 0.84 8.65 49.23
CA GLU A 460 2.06 7.83 49.13
C GLU A 460 2.51 7.54 47.68
N ASP A 461 1.58 7.41 46.72
CA ASP A 461 1.84 6.83 45.38
C ASP A 461 1.43 7.73 44.18
N GLY A 462 0.98 8.97 44.40
CA GLY A 462 0.60 9.89 43.30
C GLY A 462 -0.90 10.02 43.12
N GLU A 463 -1.45 9.65 41.96
CA GLU A 463 -2.89 9.65 41.69
C GLU A 463 -3.38 8.23 41.38
N VAL A 464 -4.62 7.93 41.77
CA VAL A 464 -5.28 6.64 41.55
C VAL A 464 -6.53 6.86 40.71
N LEU A 465 -6.58 6.22 39.54
CA LEU A 465 -7.76 6.16 38.71
C LEU A 465 -8.72 5.11 39.28
N GLU A 466 -9.95 5.51 39.58
CA GLU A 466 -11.01 4.63 40.06
C GLU A 466 -12.19 4.66 39.09
N PHE A 467 -12.77 3.50 38.78
CA PHE A 467 -13.98 3.39 37.97
C PHE A 467 -14.74 2.10 38.30
N ALA A 468 -16.04 2.05 38.00
CA ALA A 468 -16.87 0.87 38.18
C ALA A 468 -17.05 0.13 36.85
N ARG A 469 -16.48 -1.09 36.74
CA ARG A 469 -16.72 -2.03 35.64
C ARG A 469 -17.91 -2.92 35.98
N ASN A 470 -19.03 -2.78 35.26
CA ASN A 470 -20.25 -3.54 35.54
C ASN A 470 -20.69 -3.44 37.01
N GLY A 471 -20.51 -2.25 37.61
CA GLY A 471 -20.81 -1.97 39.02
C GLY A 471 -19.76 -2.46 40.03
N VAL A 472 -18.64 -3.03 39.58
CA VAL A 472 -17.52 -3.48 40.43
C VAL A 472 -16.39 -2.46 40.35
N LEU A 473 -15.96 -1.95 41.50
CA LEU A 473 -14.86 -0.99 41.60
C LEU A 473 -13.54 -1.60 41.09
N VAL A 474 -12.89 -0.88 40.21
CA VAL A 474 -11.54 -1.09 39.70
C VAL A 474 -10.69 0.12 40.10
N THR A 475 -9.44 -0.12 40.44
CA THR A 475 -8.48 0.92 40.83
C THR A 475 -7.17 0.68 40.09
N GLN A 476 -6.61 1.71 39.47
CA GLN A 476 -5.35 1.67 38.74
C GLN A 476 -4.44 2.79 39.25
N GLN A 477 -3.17 2.47 39.50
CA GLN A 477 -2.15 3.45 39.84
C GLN A 477 -1.73 4.23 38.59
N THR A 478 -1.50 5.52 38.73
CA THR A 478 -1.06 6.41 37.65
C THR A 478 0.16 7.23 38.07
N GLU A 479 1.12 7.40 37.16
CA GLU A 479 2.34 8.19 37.33
C GLU A 479 2.41 9.31 36.28
N HIS A 480 1.66 10.39 36.49
CA HIS A 480 1.73 11.55 35.59
C HIS A 480 3.02 12.34 35.78
N GLN A 481 3.65 12.74 34.67
CA GLN A 481 4.80 13.65 34.70
C GLN A 481 4.38 15.13 34.84
N SER A 482 3.13 15.44 34.47
CA SER A 482 2.46 16.74 34.62
C SER A 482 0.94 16.52 34.55
N ASP A 483 0.20 17.49 35.08
CA ASP A 483 -1.26 17.63 35.00
C ASP A 483 -1.83 17.74 33.56
N GLU A 484 -0.96 17.84 32.54
CA GLU A 484 -1.36 17.95 31.13
C GLU A 484 -1.05 16.67 30.32
N TYR A 485 -0.44 15.63 30.91
CA TYR A 485 -0.02 14.43 30.15
C TYR A 485 -0.62 13.15 30.71
N LEU A 486 -1.26 12.39 29.84
CA LEU A 486 -1.76 11.05 30.17
C LEU A 486 -0.60 10.10 30.51
N ASP A 487 -0.82 9.24 31.50
CA ASP A 487 0.04 8.09 31.75
C ASP A 487 -0.32 6.95 30.78
N HIS A 488 0.39 6.87 29.65
CA HIS A 488 0.20 5.81 28.65
C HIS A 488 0.51 4.41 29.16
N LEU A 489 1.37 4.26 30.18
CA LEU A 489 1.66 2.96 30.77
C LEU A 489 0.45 2.50 31.59
N ALA A 490 -0.11 3.37 32.43
CA ALA A 490 -1.34 3.08 33.16
C ALA A 490 -2.51 2.76 32.22
N ILE A 491 -2.62 3.46 31.07
CA ILE A 491 -3.63 3.14 30.04
C ILE A 491 -3.44 1.74 29.49
N ALA A 492 -2.21 1.37 29.12
CA ALA A 492 -1.92 0.02 28.64
C ALA A 492 -2.23 -1.06 29.69
N GLU A 493 -2.12 -0.74 30.98
CA GLU A 493 -2.47 -1.66 32.07
C GLU A 493 -3.98 -1.76 32.29
N PHE A 494 -4.70 -0.64 32.37
CA PHE A 494 -6.14 -0.69 32.69
C PHE A 494 -7.01 -1.11 31.50
N ILE A 495 -6.55 -0.93 30.25
CA ILE A 495 -7.41 -1.21 29.08
C ILE A 495 -7.89 -2.67 29.07
N GLY A 496 -7.09 -3.60 29.58
CA GLY A 496 -7.46 -5.01 29.75
C GLY A 496 -8.61 -5.23 30.76
N HIS A 497 -8.90 -4.27 31.64
CA HIS A 497 -10.09 -4.32 32.48
C HIS A 497 -11.38 -4.07 31.69
N VAL A 498 -11.30 -3.45 30.51
CA VAL A 498 -12.46 -3.20 29.63
C VAL A 498 -12.74 -4.42 28.73
N ASP A 499 -11.86 -5.43 28.73
CA ASP A 499 -12.12 -6.67 28.03
C ASP A 499 -13.39 -7.37 28.55
N PRO A 500 -14.27 -7.87 27.66
CA PRO A 500 -15.39 -8.71 28.07
C PRO A 500 -14.94 -10.01 28.75
N ASP A 501 -15.84 -10.66 29.49
CA ASP A 501 -15.54 -11.97 30.05
C ASP A 501 -15.40 -13.02 28.91
N PRO A 502 -14.38 -13.90 28.92
CA PRO A 502 -14.06 -14.76 27.76
C PRO A 502 -15.17 -15.72 27.31
N GLY A 503 -16.16 -15.96 28.16
CA GLY A 503 -17.31 -16.80 27.85
C GLY A 503 -18.38 -16.11 27.00
N ASP A 504 -18.40 -14.79 27.00
CA ASP A 504 -19.42 -13.97 26.33
C ASP A 504 -18.91 -13.38 25.02
N ASP A 505 -17.66 -12.92 25.01
CA ASP A 505 -17.00 -12.35 23.84
C ASP A 505 -15.48 -12.60 23.90
N THR A 506 -14.92 -13.09 22.80
CA THR A 506 -13.50 -13.44 22.66
C THR A 506 -12.64 -12.27 22.19
N ARG A 507 -13.23 -11.14 21.82
CA ARG A 507 -12.50 -9.91 21.44
C ARG A 507 -11.79 -9.31 22.65
N ARG A 508 -10.60 -8.77 22.41
CA ARG A 508 -9.74 -8.13 23.42
C ARG A 508 -9.14 -6.86 22.86
N PHE A 509 -8.75 -5.94 23.73
CA PHE A 509 -7.95 -4.79 23.36
C PHE A 509 -6.49 -5.22 23.19
N HIS A 510 -5.94 -4.98 22.00
CA HIS A 510 -4.53 -5.20 21.68
C HIS A 510 -3.85 -3.85 21.49
N LEU A 511 -2.71 -3.64 22.14
CA LEU A 511 -1.91 -2.44 21.93
C LEU A 511 -1.29 -2.50 20.53
N VAL A 512 -1.47 -1.43 19.75
CA VAL A 512 -0.90 -1.33 18.41
C VAL A 512 0.50 -0.75 18.49
N ASP A 513 1.49 -1.51 18.01
CA ASP A 513 2.85 -1.04 17.75
C ASP A 513 3.09 -0.96 16.24
N PHE A 514 3.81 0.08 15.83
CA PHE A 514 4.05 0.45 14.44
C PHE A 514 5.33 1.27 14.33
N VAL A 515 5.83 1.40 13.09
CA VAL A 515 7.02 2.22 12.83
C VAL A 515 6.69 3.69 13.09
N ARG A 516 7.18 4.23 14.20
CA ARG A 516 7.01 5.65 14.54
C ARG A 516 7.91 6.51 13.66
N LEU A 517 7.32 7.58 13.11
CA LEU A 517 8.07 8.60 12.39
C LEU A 517 8.54 9.66 13.39
N ARG A 518 9.64 10.35 13.08
CA ARG A 518 10.25 11.32 14.01
C ARG A 518 9.34 12.52 14.31
N ASP A 519 8.48 12.88 13.36
CA ASP A 519 7.63 14.07 13.42
C ASP A 519 6.13 13.70 13.45
N SER A 520 5.78 12.45 13.80
CA SER A 520 4.38 11.99 13.92
C SER A 520 3.84 12.12 15.35
N ASN A 521 2.51 12.14 15.50
CA ASN A 521 1.82 12.07 16.79
C ASN A 521 2.27 10.86 17.62
N TYR A 522 2.26 11.03 18.95
CA TYR A 522 2.72 10.00 19.89
C TYR A 522 1.59 9.13 20.44
N ASP A 523 0.38 9.24 19.90
CA ASP A 523 -0.80 8.51 20.34
C ASP A 523 -0.55 7.00 20.51
N SER A 524 -1.21 6.43 21.52
CA SER A 524 -1.32 4.98 21.71
C SER A 524 -2.67 4.53 21.18
N TYR A 525 -2.68 3.49 20.35
CA TYR A 525 -3.91 2.91 19.80
C TYR A 525 -4.14 1.52 20.38
N TYR A 526 -5.41 1.20 20.63
CA TYR A 526 -5.85 -0.09 21.13
C TYR A 526 -6.95 -0.63 20.23
N VAL A 527 -6.69 -1.75 19.54
CA VAL A 527 -7.63 -2.37 18.61
C VAL A 527 -8.44 -3.44 19.34
N PHE A 528 -9.75 -3.42 19.19
CA PHE A 528 -10.65 -4.41 19.76
C PHE A 528 -10.95 -5.52 18.75
N ALA A 529 -10.32 -6.68 18.93
CA ALA A 529 -10.34 -7.77 17.95
C ALA A 529 -10.21 -9.15 18.60
N THR A 530 -10.72 -10.19 17.94
CA THR A 530 -10.39 -11.58 18.32
C THR A 530 -8.92 -11.88 17.99
N PRO A 531 -8.29 -12.91 18.60
CA PRO A 531 -6.93 -13.30 18.26
C PRO A 531 -6.71 -13.61 16.77
N GLU A 532 -7.72 -14.21 16.12
CA GLU A 532 -7.67 -14.49 14.68
C GLU A 532 -7.72 -13.22 13.85
N GLN A 533 -8.60 -12.27 14.21
CA GLN A 533 -8.70 -10.96 13.54
C GLN A 533 -7.41 -10.15 13.73
N ALA A 534 -6.86 -10.12 14.95
CA ALA A 534 -5.59 -9.46 15.25
C ALA A 534 -4.46 -10.00 14.36
N THR A 535 -4.34 -11.33 14.26
CA THR A 535 -3.33 -11.98 13.38
C THR A 535 -3.46 -11.55 11.91
N VAL A 536 -4.68 -11.35 11.42
CA VAL A 536 -4.90 -10.89 10.04
C VAL A 536 -4.55 -9.41 9.88
N LEU A 537 -4.92 -8.55 10.84
CA LEU A 537 -4.56 -7.13 10.85
C LEU A 537 -3.04 -6.92 10.87
N GLU A 538 -2.31 -7.65 11.72
CA GLU A 538 -0.84 -7.60 11.75
C GLU A 538 -0.21 -7.92 10.39
N LYS A 539 -0.75 -8.94 9.72
CA LYS A 539 -0.24 -9.44 8.44
C LYS A 539 -0.54 -8.45 7.31
N GLU A 540 -1.76 -7.93 7.22
CA GLU A 540 -2.22 -7.18 6.03
C GLU A 540 -2.07 -5.66 6.16
N LEU A 541 -1.99 -5.15 7.39
CA LEU A 541 -1.80 -3.73 7.64
C LEU A 541 -0.38 -3.37 8.09
N GLY A 542 0.49 -4.36 8.30
CA GLY A 542 1.88 -4.14 8.71
C GLY A 542 2.02 -3.69 10.18
N LEU A 543 1.01 -3.97 11.00
CA LEU A 543 0.97 -3.64 12.43
C LEU A 543 1.60 -4.76 13.28
N GLU A 544 1.95 -4.44 14.52
CA GLU A 544 2.15 -5.41 15.59
C GLU A 544 1.06 -5.20 16.65
N LEU A 545 0.37 -6.27 17.04
CA LEU A 545 -0.72 -6.22 18.03
C LEU A 545 -0.30 -7.05 19.26
N ARG A 546 -0.22 -6.40 20.42
CA ARG A 546 0.28 -6.99 21.67
C ARG A 546 -0.78 -7.16 22.74
#